data_AF-A0A7Y5U0W2-F1
#
_entry.id   AF-A0A7Y5U0W2-F1
#
_cell.length_a   1.000
_cell.length_b   1.000
_cell.length_c   1.000
_cell.angle_alpha   90.00
_cell.angle_beta   90.00
_cell.angle_gamma   90.00
#
_symmetry.space_group_name_H-M   'P 1'
#
loop_
_entity.id
_entity.type
_entity.pdbx_description
1 polymer ?
#
loop_
_entity_poly.entity_id
_entity_poly.type
_entity_poly.pdbx_seq_one_letter_code
_entity_poly.pdbx_strand_id
1 'polypeptide(L)'
;MSASAAAAGPDRVAGAPAPVKDVTPVARTADIEFVAFAFQQPALSGGRSVDFRAIDGEPSIGARYGVSATIGGQEAIATAAFDVVDEHGGHIQPVAMTQRPAGASGEGEFVGMMTVPALPFRIVLNGESADGRRFTRVYRRLFTPVPAPPAVTPFGAEPGGAAGPLKNVLGEKMPQGVAERETALAGADAAIVMPHARVSNVTYAPLASSAGAPIGLRVSYQVEFSAAGRYNPGLRIFAFDAADAVAGRNPMHAIDSRVDPMPRETYEPHPVARVHAGALDQRADFLYDARTVYTFTLDLVPDYIAFERDLFTPCISRHRFERDRQAREIFARRLANESETEYRVSIGGQAFEGRIERFPGEGTLYRNFLADGGRDCEDLPASRR
;
A
#
# COMPACT_ATOMS: atom_id res chain seq x y z
N MET A 1 -46.17 -19.36 -1.68
CA MET A 1 -45.75 -18.60 -0.49
C MET A 1 -44.27 -18.31 -0.64
N SER A 2 -43.96 -17.11 -1.13
CA SER A 2 -42.59 -16.68 -1.37
C SER A 2 -41.94 -16.30 -0.05
N ALA A 3 -41.01 -17.11 0.43
CA ALA A 3 -40.14 -16.72 1.53
C ALA A 3 -39.13 -15.70 0.97
N SER A 4 -39.28 -14.45 1.40
CA SER A 4 -38.30 -13.39 1.17
C SER A 4 -36.99 -13.80 1.84
N ALA A 5 -35.96 -14.08 1.04
CA ALA A 5 -34.61 -14.36 1.50
C ALA A 5 -34.05 -13.10 2.19
N ALA A 6 -33.87 -13.17 3.50
CA ALA A 6 -33.15 -12.14 4.24
C ALA A 6 -31.66 -12.24 3.86
N ALA A 7 -31.17 -11.26 3.11
CA ALA A 7 -29.74 -10.94 3.08
C ALA A 7 -29.21 -10.89 4.52
N ALA A 8 -27.95 -11.25 4.76
CA ALA A 8 -27.30 -11.10 6.06
C ALA A 8 -27.57 -9.69 6.62
N GLY A 9 -28.55 -9.60 7.50
CA GLY A 9 -29.08 -8.33 7.97
C GLY A 9 -28.03 -7.63 8.84
N PRO A 10 -28.07 -6.30 8.92
CA PRO A 10 -27.21 -5.51 9.81
C PRO A 10 -27.28 -5.91 11.30
N ASP A 11 -28.23 -6.75 11.70
CA ASP A 11 -28.58 -7.05 13.11
C ASP A 11 -27.79 -8.18 13.78
N ARG A 12 -26.79 -8.79 13.14
CA ARG A 12 -26.01 -9.89 13.74
C ARG A 12 -24.85 -9.45 14.65
N VAL A 13 -24.86 -8.22 15.16
CA VAL A 13 -23.81 -7.76 16.09
C VAL A 13 -24.23 -8.09 17.52
N ALA A 14 -23.43 -8.91 18.20
CA ALA A 14 -23.64 -9.14 19.63
C ALA A 14 -22.83 -8.13 20.45
N GLY A 15 -23.54 -7.27 21.19
CA GLY A 15 -22.93 -6.31 22.11
C GLY A 15 -22.63 -4.95 21.50
N ALA A 16 -22.20 -4.02 22.35
CA ALA A 16 -21.82 -2.68 21.93
C ALA A 16 -20.42 -2.70 21.27
N PRO A 17 -20.20 -1.89 20.22
CA PRO A 17 -18.86 -1.71 19.65
C PRO A 17 -17.86 -1.25 20.71
N ALA A 18 -16.70 -1.90 20.75
CA ALA A 18 -15.57 -1.55 21.58
C ALA A 18 -14.46 -0.92 20.74
N PRO A 19 -13.69 0.04 21.27
CA PRO A 19 -12.56 0.62 20.55
C PRO A 19 -11.43 -0.41 20.37
N VAL A 20 -10.81 -0.39 19.19
CA VAL A 20 -9.53 -1.08 18.98
C VAL A 20 -8.43 -0.24 19.64
N LYS A 21 -7.54 -0.89 20.39
CA LYS A 21 -6.41 -0.20 21.02
C LYS A 21 -5.39 0.19 19.97
N ASP A 22 -5.24 1.49 19.74
CA ASP A 22 -4.24 2.04 18.82
C ASP A 22 -2.82 1.79 19.37
N VAL A 23 -2.00 1.13 18.55
CA VAL A 23 -0.58 0.86 18.81
C VAL A 23 0.29 1.29 17.64
N THR A 24 -0.25 2.16 16.78
CA THR A 24 0.43 2.76 15.65
C THR A 24 1.70 3.46 16.13
N PRO A 25 2.88 3.10 15.58
CA PRO A 25 4.07 3.90 15.79
C PRO A 25 3.81 5.33 15.32
N VAL A 26 3.98 6.30 16.21
CA VAL A 26 3.84 7.71 15.83
C VAL A 26 5.01 8.05 14.91
N ALA A 27 4.70 8.34 13.65
CA ALA A 27 5.65 8.88 12.70
C ALA A 27 6.16 10.25 13.19
N ARG A 28 7.49 10.43 13.28
CA ARG A 28 8.07 11.69 13.77
C ARG A 28 8.91 12.35 12.70
N THR A 29 8.96 13.67 12.75
CA THR A 29 9.87 14.47 11.90
C THR A 29 11.32 14.01 11.99
N ALA A 30 11.75 13.47 13.15
CA ALA A 30 13.12 12.97 13.35
C ALA A 30 13.43 11.71 12.52
N ASP A 31 12.41 10.94 12.16
CA ASP A 31 12.56 9.70 11.39
C ASP A 31 12.67 9.98 9.86
N ILE A 32 12.46 11.24 9.44
CA ILE A 32 12.62 11.68 8.04
C ILE A 32 14.11 11.73 7.69
N GLU A 33 14.51 10.95 6.68
CA GLU A 33 15.90 10.87 6.22
C GLU A 33 16.02 11.02 4.71
N PHE A 34 17.00 11.81 4.25
CA PHE A 34 17.36 11.89 2.84
C PHE A 34 18.37 10.79 2.51
N VAL A 35 17.87 9.62 2.12
CA VAL A 35 18.64 8.38 1.98
C VAL A 35 19.53 8.41 0.74
N ALA A 36 18.98 8.75 -0.42
CA ALA A 36 19.72 8.72 -1.69
C ALA A 36 19.25 9.79 -2.67
N PHE A 37 20.18 10.27 -3.50
CA PHE A 37 19.90 11.09 -4.68
C PHE A 37 20.80 10.65 -5.83
N ALA A 38 20.22 10.43 -7.02
CA ALA A 38 20.96 10.00 -8.19
C ALA A 38 20.57 10.79 -9.44
N PHE A 39 21.59 11.14 -10.24
CA PHE A 39 21.42 11.60 -11.61
C PHE A 39 21.21 10.41 -12.52
N GLN A 40 20.28 10.53 -13.46
CA GLN A 40 19.87 9.45 -14.34
C GLN A 40 19.91 9.88 -15.81
N GLN A 41 20.29 8.95 -16.67
CA GLN A 41 20.18 9.06 -18.12
C GLN A 41 19.16 8.07 -18.66
N PRO A 42 18.45 8.42 -19.76
CA PRO A 42 17.62 7.46 -20.46
C PRO A 42 18.49 6.34 -21.03
N ALA A 43 18.04 5.10 -20.83
CA ALA A 43 18.67 3.88 -21.30
C ALA A 43 17.59 2.94 -21.85
N LEU A 44 17.92 2.16 -22.87
CA LEU A 44 17.01 1.13 -23.36
C LEU A 44 17.03 -0.07 -22.41
N SER A 45 15.84 -0.53 -22.02
CA SER A 45 15.67 -1.81 -21.33
C SER A 45 15.11 -2.88 -22.26
N GLY A 46 15.33 -4.14 -21.87
CA GLY A 46 15.04 -5.35 -22.66
C GLY A 46 13.55 -5.50 -22.98
N GLY A 47 13.11 -4.76 -24.01
CA GLY A 47 11.70 -4.60 -24.36
C GLY A 47 11.38 -3.39 -25.24
N ARG A 48 12.37 -2.57 -25.65
CA ARG A 48 12.17 -1.29 -26.38
C ARG A 48 11.45 -0.20 -25.57
N SER A 49 11.43 -0.32 -24.25
CA SER A 49 11.06 0.77 -23.32
C SER A 49 12.29 1.62 -22.99
N VAL A 50 12.05 2.88 -22.62
CA VAL A 50 13.08 3.79 -22.11
C VAL A 50 12.96 3.83 -20.61
N ASP A 51 13.99 3.34 -19.93
CA ASP A 51 14.14 3.46 -18.49
C ASP A 51 15.17 4.53 -18.18
N PHE A 52 15.13 5.06 -16.95
CA PHE A 52 16.16 5.97 -16.46
C PHE A 52 17.11 5.20 -15.54
N ARG A 53 18.40 5.25 -15.83
CA ARG A 53 19.44 4.60 -15.04
C ARG A 53 20.39 5.61 -14.46
N ALA A 54 20.87 5.35 -13.25
CA ALA A 54 21.89 6.18 -12.63
C ALA A 54 23.12 6.32 -13.54
N ILE A 55 23.67 7.53 -13.63
CA ILE A 55 24.94 7.76 -14.32
C ILE A 55 26.09 7.25 -13.47
N ASP A 56 27.16 6.84 -14.14
CA ASP A 56 28.43 6.60 -13.49
C ASP A 56 29.17 7.94 -13.33
N GLY A 57 29.56 8.27 -12.10
CA GLY A 57 30.39 9.44 -11.79
C GLY A 57 29.64 10.73 -11.44
N GLU A 58 30.20 11.86 -11.87
CA GLU A 58 29.69 13.21 -11.60
C GLU A 58 28.85 13.74 -12.78
N PRO A 59 27.82 14.56 -12.51
CA PRO A 59 26.99 15.14 -13.55
C PRO A 59 27.73 16.27 -14.29
N SER A 60 27.31 16.58 -15.51
CA SER A 60 28.01 17.58 -16.32
C SER A 60 27.36 18.95 -16.30
N ILE A 61 28.20 20.00 -16.28
CA ILE A 61 27.78 21.40 -16.22
C ILE A 61 26.76 21.71 -17.33
N GLY A 62 25.61 22.27 -16.96
CA GLY A 62 24.56 22.69 -17.89
C GLY A 62 23.79 21.56 -18.56
N ALA A 63 24.20 20.30 -18.36
CA ALA A 63 23.47 19.16 -18.90
C ALA A 63 22.18 18.93 -18.09
N ARG A 64 21.16 18.43 -18.79
CA ARG A 64 19.83 18.15 -18.23
C ARG A 64 19.69 16.64 -18.03
N TYR A 65 19.43 16.22 -16.79
CA TYR A 65 19.32 14.82 -16.39
C TYR A 65 17.95 14.52 -15.79
N GLY A 66 17.54 13.26 -15.86
CA GLY A 66 16.57 12.74 -14.90
C GLY A 66 17.22 12.69 -13.52
N VAL A 67 16.44 12.88 -12.46
CA VAL A 67 16.93 12.75 -11.09
C VAL A 67 15.98 11.94 -10.24
N SER A 68 16.49 11.05 -9.39
CA SER A 68 15.68 10.30 -8.44
C SER A 68 16.13 10.56 -7.01
N ALA A 69 15.19 10.56 -6.08
CA ALA A 69 15.45 10.66 -4.65
C ALA A 69 14.72 9.56 -3.87
N THR A 70 15.42 8.98 -2.91
CA THR A 70 14.88 8.03 -1.94
C THR A 70 14.87 8.70 -0.57
N ILE A 71 13.69 8.75 0.03
CA ILE A 71 13.47 9.37 1.34
C ILE A 71 12.95 8.30 2.28
N GLY A 72 13.54 8.19 3.46
CA GLY A 72 13.07 7.34 4.56
C GLY A 72 12.11 8.11 5.48
N GLY A 73 11.19 7.40 6.13
CA GLY A 73 10.19 8.02 7.00
C GLY A 73 9.15 8.86 6.24
N GLN A 74 8.78 8.45 5.02
CA GLN A 74 7.85 9.21 4.16
C GLN A 74 6.47 9.40 4.81
N GLU A 75 6.07 8.47 5.67
CA GLU A 75 4.84 8.55 6.48
C GLU A 75 4.80 9.78 7.40
N ALA A 76 5.97 10.33 7.75
CA ALA A 76 6.09 11.53 8.57
C ALA A 76 6.08 12.83 7.76
N ILE A 77 6.06 12.80 6.43
CA ILE A 77 6.22 13.99 5.55
C ILE A 77 4.88 14.39 4.96
N ALA A 78 4.32 15.56 5.31
CA ALA A 78 3.11 16.10 4.67
C ALA A 78 3.38 16.76 3.31
N THR A 79 4.48 17.48 3.20
CA THR A 79 4.91 18.12 1.96
C THR A 79 6.41 17.97 1.74
N ALA A 80 6.83 17.89 0.48
CA ALA A 80 8.23 17.78 0.08
C ALA A 80 8.56 18.70 -1.09
N ALA A 81 9.62 19.48 -0.96
CA ALA A 81 10.19 20.31 -2.02
C ALA A 81 11.70 20.06 -2.07
N PHE A 82 12.27 20.11 -3.27
CA PHE A 82 13.67 19.83 -3.50
C PHE A 82 14.36 21.06 -4.06
N ASP A 83 15.49 21.43 -3.46
CA ASP A 83 16.28 22.58 -3.84
C ASP A 83 17.75 22.20 -4.04
N VAL A 84 18.41 22.91 -4.93
CA VAL A 84 19.85 22.86 -5.12
C VAL A 84 20.47 24.01 -4.35
N VAL A 85 21.45 23.69 -3.50
CA VAL A 85 22.23 24.68 -2.76
C VAL A 85 23.71 24.54 -3.05
N ASP A 86 24.45 25.65 -3.00
CA ASP A 86 25.91 25.63 -3.11
C ASP A 86 26.56 24.99 -1.85
N GLU A 87 27.89 24.92 -1.85
CA GLU A 87 28.65 24.36 -0.73
C GLU A 87 28.42 25.08 0.61
N HIS A 88 28.06 26.36 0.58
CA HIS A 88 27.80 27.22 1.73
C HIS A 88 26.31 27.26 2.13
N GLY A 89 25.44 26.52 1.43
CA GLY A 89 24.00 26.50 1.66
C GLY A 89 23.23 27.63 0.97
N GLY A 90 23.88 28.41 0.09
CA GLY A 90 23.22 29.40 -0.75
C GLY A 90 22.32 28.73 -1.78
N HIS A 91 21.06 29.15 -1.88
CA HIS A 91 20.11 28.60 -2.84
C HIS A 91 20.55 28.90 -4.29
N ILE A 92 20.59 27.88 -5.14
CA ILE A 92 20.90 27.98 -6.57
C ILE A 92 19.60 27.91 -7.40
N GLN A 93 18.85 26.81 -7.30
CA GLN A 93 17.63 26.59 -8.08
C GLN A 93 16.72 25.54 -7.43
N PRO A 94 15.39 25.57 -7.66
CA PRO A 94 14.50 24.47 -7.30
C PRO A 94 14.68 23.27 -8.23
N VAL A 95 14.27 22.09 -7.76
CA VAL A 95 14.26 20.84 -8.52
C VAL A 95 12.81 20.37 -8.67
N ALA A 96 12.29 20.42 -9.89
CA ALA A 96 10.96 19.91 -10.19
C ALA A 96 10.96 18.39 -10.06
N MET A 97 10.21 17.88 -9.08
CA MET A 97 10.06 16.45 -8.79
C MET A 97 8.59 16.11 -8.64
N THR A 98 8.25 14.85 -8.91
CA THR A 98 6.95 14.25 -8.62
C THR A 98 7.18 12.92 -7.91
N GLN A 99 6.19 12.47 -7.14
CA GLN A 99 6.24 11.14 -6.53
C GLN A 99 5.63 10.14 -7.50
N ARG A 100 6.40 9.13 -7.88
CA ARG A 100 5.82 7.96 -8.56
C ARG A 100 5.10 7.11 -7.50
N PRO A 101 3.87 6.65 -7.77
CA PRO A 101 3.17 5.75 -6.85
C PRO A 101 4.07 4.59 -6.46
N ALA A 102 4.12 4.27 -5.16
CA ALA A 102 4.85 3.13 -4.68
C ALA A 102 4.33 1.86 -5.39
N GLY A 103 5.25 1.04 -5.90
CA GLY A 103 4.91 -0.32 -6.29
C GLY A 103 4.61 -1.19 -5.06
N ALA A 104 4.67 -2.51 -5.21
CA ALA A 104 4.47 -3.45 -4.11
C ALA A 104 5.44 -3.25 -2.91
N SER A 105 6.52 -2.48 -3.06
CA SER A 105 7.52 -2.16 -2.04
C SER A 105 7.11 -1.05 -1.05
N GLY A 106 5.98 -0.36 -1.26
CA GLY A 106 5.41 0.58 -0.28
C GLY A 106 6.09 1.95 -0.17
N GLU A 107 7.36 2.09 -0.53
CA GLU A 107 8.04 3.40 -0.59
C GLU A 107 7.91 4.02 -1.99
N GLY A 108 7.42 5.26 -2.06
CA GLY A 108 7.34 6.02 -3.29
C GLY A 108 8.73 6.53 -3.71
N GLU A 109 9.03 6.48 -5.00
CA GLU A 109 10.25 7.07 -5.55
C GLU A 109 9.95 8.49 -6.03
N PHE A 110 10.75 9.46 -5.59
CA PHE A 110 10.66 10.81 -6.13
C PHE A 110 11.47 10.88 -7.41
N VAL A 111 10.86 11.34 -8.49
CA VAL A 111 11.49 11.44 -9.81
C VAL A 111 11.30 12.83 -10.37
N GLY A 112 12.38 13.43 -10.88
CA GLY A 112 12.37 14.77 -11.43
C GLY A 112 13.26 14.94 -12.66
N MET A 113 13.40 16.18 -13.11
CA MET A 113 14.37 16.59 -14.12
C MET A 113 15.15 17.80 -13.58
N MET A 114 16.44 17.86 -13.86
CA MET A 114 17.28 18.95 -13.37
C MET A 114 18.37 19.32 -14.37
N THR A 115 18.57 20.63 -14.55
CA THR A 115 19.77 21.18 -15.20
C THR A 115 20.87 21.36 -14.16
N VAL A 116 22.06 20.84 -14.44
CA VAL A 116 23.17 20.82 -13.48
C VAL A 116 23.86 22.19 -13.42
N PRO A 117 24.05 22.77 -12.22
CA PRO A 117 24.72 24.06 -12.08
C PRO A 117 26.23 23.95 -12.37
N ALA A 118 26.88 25.09 -12.57
CA ALA A 118 28.32 25.15 -12.85
C ALA A 118 29.22 25.04 -11.61
N LEU A 119 28.65 25.17 -10.42
CA LEU A 119 29.36 25.16 -9.13
C LEU A 119 29.07 23.87 -8.37
N PRO A 120 29.98 23.40 -7.47
CA PRO A 120 29.69 22.31 -6.55
C PRO A 120 28.42 22.58 -5.72
N PHE A 121 27.60 21.55 -5.54
CA PHE A 121 26.27 21.71 -4.95
C PHE A 121 25.80 20.49 -4.15
N ARG A 122 24.81 20.69 -3.29
CA ARG A 122 24.06 19.65 -2.59
C ARG A 122 22.57 19.78 -2.91
N ILE A 123 21.84 18.70 -2.66
CA ILE A 123 20.38 18.70 -2.74
C ILE A 123 19.81 18.79 -1.34
N VAL A 124 18.80 19.64 -1.19
CA VAL A 124 18.08 19.84 0.04
C VAL A 124 16.65 19.42 -0.16
N LEU A 125 16.15 18.60 0.75
CA LEU A 125 14.74 18.31 0.92
C LEU A 125 14.19 19.24 2.01
N ASN A 126 13.20 20.04 1.66
CA ASN A 126 12.47 20.92 2.56
C ASN A 126 11.00 20.51 2.60
N GLY A 127 10.30 20.78 3.71
CA GLY A 127 8.90 20.44 3.78
C GLY A 127 8.26 20.68 5.13
N GLU A 128 7.04 20.20 5.26
CA GLU A 128 6.26 20.12 6.49
C GLU A 128 6.01 18.64 6.82
N SER A 129 6.20 18.24 8.07
CA SER A 129 5.86 16.90 8.53
C SER A 129 4.35 16.75 8.80
N ALA A 130 3.88 15.52 8.92
CA ALA A 130 2.47 15.19 9.18
C ALA A 130 1.91 15.81 10.48
N ASP A 131 2.78 16.17 11.43
CA ASP A 131 2.45 16.89 12.67
C ASP A 131 2.52 18.43 12.53
N GLY A 132 2.73 18.96 11.31
CA GLY A 132 2.73 20.39 11.00
C GLY A 132 4.07 21.10 11.23
N ARG A 133 5.15 20.38 11.52
CA ARG A 133 6.47 20.98 11.76
C ARG A 133 7.26 21.11 10.47
N ARG A 134 7.93 22.24 10.28
CA ARG A 134 8.87 22.39 9.16
C ARG A 134 10.13 21.56 9.38
N PHE A 135 10.64 20.97 8.31
CA PHE A 135 11.90 20.26 8.33
C PHE A 135 12.76 20.56 7.11
N THR A 136 14.06 20.38 7.30
CA THR A 136 15.08 20.45 6.24
C THR A 136 16.02 19.26 6.39
N ARG A 137 16.35 18.60 5.29
CA ARG A 137 17.33 17.53 5.21
C ARG A 137 18.25 17.79 4.02
N VAL A 138 19.55 17.82 4.29
CA VAL A 138 20.56 17.99 3.24
C VAL A 138 21.11 16.62 2.88
N TYR A 139 21.10 16.29 1.60
CA TYR A 139 21.76 15.08 1.12
C TYR A 139 23.27 15.23 1.31
N ARG A 140 23.90 14.22 1.93
CA ARG A 140 25.27 14.35 2.44
C ARG A 140 26.32 14.53 1.33
N ARG A 141 26.11 13.94 0.15
CA ARG A 141 27.06 13.98 -0.96
C ARG A 141 27.09 15.38 -1.58
N LEU A 142 28.29 15.95 -1.69
CA LEU A 142 28.57 17.11 -2.53
C LEU A 142 28.80 16.61 -3.96
N PHE A 143 28.03 17.13 -4.91
CA PHE A 143 28.25 16.88 -6.33
C PHE A 143 29.22 17.91 -6.89
N THR A 144 30.17 17.44 -7.70
CA THR A 144 31.19 18.28 -8.32
C THR A 144 31.03 18.22 -9.84
N PRO A 145 30.25 19.16 -10.44
CA PRO A 145 30.02 19.16 -11.88
C PRO A 145 31.30 19.08 -12.71
N VAL A 146 31.26 18.31 -13.80
CA VAL A 146 32.38 18.22 -14.75
C VAL A 146 32.04 18.88 -16.10
N PRO A 147 33.02 19.41 -16.86
CA PRO A 147 32.74 20.09 -18.12
C PRO A 147 32.18 19.18 -19.23
N ALA A 148 32.55 17.89 -19.25
CA ALA A 148 32.17 16.96 -20.30
C ALA A 148 31.07 15.98 -19.81
N PRO A 149 30.03 15.69 -20.61
CA PRO A 149 29.09 14.59 -20.38
C PRO A 149 29.84 13.29 -20.05
N PRO A 150 29.46 12.51 -19.02
CA PRO A 150 29.90 11.13 -18.93
C PRO A 150 29.50 10.42 -20.22
N ALA A 151 30.39 9.58 -20.75
CA ALA A 151 30.14 8.86 -21.99
C ALA A 151 28.87 8.01 -21.82
N VAL A 152 27.86 8.28 -22.64
CA VAL A 152 26.63 7.46 -22.67
C VAL A 152 27.03 6.11 -23.25
N THR A 153 27.16 5.08 -22.43
CA THR A 153 27.39 3.71 -22.90
C THR A 153 26.04 3.12 -23.32
N PRO A 154 25.74 2.97 -24.63
CA PRO A 154 24.51 2.34 -25.05
C PRO A 154 24.60 0.85 -24.73
N PHE A 155 23.66 0.32 -23.97
CA PHE A 155 23.61 -1.11 -23.66
C PHE A 155 23.35 -1.91 -24.95
N GLY A 156 24.21 -2.88 -25.25
CA GLY A 156 24.07 -3.78 -26.41
C GLY A 156 24.85 -3.40 -27.67
N ALA A 157 25.64 -2.32 -27.66
CA ALA A 157 26.62 -2.07 -28.70
C ALA A 157 27.87 -2.92 -28.45
N GLU A 158 27.82 -4.23 -28.76
CA GLU A 158 29.07 -4.95 -28.98
C GLU A 158 29.84 -4.26 -30.12
N PRO A 159 31.17 -4.10 -30.00
CA PRO A 159 31.98 -3.53 -31.06
C PRO A 159 31.96 -4.46 -32.29
N GLY A 160 31.00 -4.22 -33.20
CA GLY A 160 30.83 -4.98 -34.43
C GLY A 160 29.40 -5.41 -34.80
N GLY A 161 28.41 -5.24 -33.91
CA GLY A 161 27.01 -5.63 -34.16
C GLY A 161 26.17 -4.55 -34.84
N ALA A 162 25.24 -4.95 -35.72
CA ALA A 162 24.42 -4.08 -36.60
C ALA A 162 23.80 -2.85 -35.92
N ALA A 163 24.49 -1.72 -35.98
CA ALA A 163 24.15 -0.47 -35.28
C ALA A 163 23.00 0.34 -35.91
N GLY A 164 22.58 0.05 -37.14
CA GLY A 164 21.62 0.87 -37.89
C GLY A 164 20.20 0.93 -37.29
N PRO A 165 19.53 -0.23 -37.09
CA PRO A 165 18.15 -0.24 -36.60
C PRO A 165 18.03 0.21 -35.14
N LEU A 166 19.01 -0.15 -34.29
CA LEU A 166 18.99 0.19 -32.87
C LEU A 166 19.24 1.70 -32.65
N LYS A 167 20.08 2.33 -33.48
CA LYS A 167 20.37 3.77 -33.41
C LYS A 167 19.17 4.63 -33.78
N ASN A 168 18.36 4.20 -34.75
CA ASN A 168 17.11 4.88 -35.11
C ASN A 168 16.07 4.76 -34.00
N VAL A 169 15.91 3.57 -33.39
CA VAL A 169 15.03 3.36 -32.24
C VAL A 169 15.51 4.16 -31.02
N LEU A 170 16.82 4.25 -30.78
CA LEU A 170 17.41 5.11 -29.73
C LEU A 170 17.08 6.58 -29.96
N GLY A 171 17.32 7.07 -31.19
CA GLY A 171 17.13 8.46 -31.58
C GLY A 171 15.67 8.91 -31.51
N GLU A 172 14.72 7.99 -31.71
CA GLU A 172 13.28 8.29 -31.63
C GLU A 172 12.73 8.12 -30.21
N LYS A 173 13.07 7.03 -29.51
CA LYS A 173 12.46 6.72 -28.21
C LYS A 173 13.06 7.48 -27.04
N MET A 174 14.36 7.76 -27.02
CA MET A 174 14.96 8.47 -25.89
C MET A 174 14.35 9.88 -25.69
N PRO A 175 14.18 10.70 -26.76
CA PRO A 175 13.47 11.97 -26.63
C PRO A 175 12.02 11.81 -26.15
N GLN A 176 11.31 10.75 -26.58
CA GLN A 176 9.95 10.47 -26.10
C GLN A 176 9.94 10.18 -24.59
N GLY A 177 10.82 9.32 -24.08
CA GLY A 177 10.88 9.03 -22.64
C GLY A 177 11.25 10.23 -21.79
N VAL A 178 12.10 11.14 -22.30
CA VAL A 178 12.38 12.43 -21.65
C VAL A 178 11.15 13.33 -21.67
N ALA A 179 10.49 13.47 -22.83
CA ALA A 179 9.29 14.29 -22.99
C ALA A 179 8.11 13.80 -22.12
N GLU A 180 7.94 12.48 -21.98
CA GLU A 180 6.94 11.88 -21.08
C GLU A 180 7.20 12.28 -19.62
N ARG A 181 8.46 12.19 -19.17
CA ARG A 181 8.84 12.60 -17.82
C ARG A 181 8.66 14.11 -17.61
N GLU A 182 9.00 14.92 -18.60
CA GLU A 182 8.78 16.37 -18.54
C GLU A 182 7.30 16.73 -18.53
N THR A 183 6.47 16.03 -19.30
CA THR A 183 5.02 16.21 -19.29
C THR A 183 4.43 15.84 -17.93
N ALA A 184 4.91 14.77 -17.30
CA ALA A 184 4.51 14.40 -15.94
C ALA A 184 4.91 15.45 -14.89
N LEU A 185 5.98 16.22 -15.13
CA LEU A 185 6.43 17.31 -14.27
C LEU A 185 5.78 18.66 -14.58
N ALA A 186 5.18 18.84 -15.75
CA ALA A 186 4.55 20.11 -16.13
C ALA A 186 3.35 20.49 -15.25
N GLY A 187 2.74 19.51 -14.57
CA GLY A 187 1.72 19.70 -13.55
C GLY A 187 2.21 19.53 -12.11
N ALA A 188 3.52 19.38 -11.89
CA ALA A 188 4.07 19.25 -10.55
C ALA A 188 4.15 20.62 -9.88
N ASP A 189 3.50 20.74 -8.72
CA ASP A 189 3.63 21.90 -7.86
C ASP A 189 5.06 22.01 -7.31
N ALA A 190 5.45 23.22 -6.90
CA ALA A 190 6.75 23.47 -6.26
C ALA A 190 6.92 22.66 -4.95
N ALA A 191 5.81 22.31 -4.30
CA ALA A 191 5.78 21.41 -3.15
C ALA A 191 4.88 20.21 -3.48
N ILE A 192 5.45 19.02 -3.37
CA ILE A 192 4.75 17.75 -3.51
C ILE A 192 3.94 17.54 -2.24
N VAL A 193 2.62 17.46 -2.36
CA VAL A 193 1.74 17.07 -1.26
C VAL A 193 1.76 15.55 -1.18
N MET A 194 2.22 15.03 -0.04
CA MET A 194 2.31 13.60 0.17
C MET A 194 0.91 13.04 0.44
N PRO A 195 0.48 11.99 -0.27
CA PRO A 195 -0.82 11.40 -0.07
C PRO A 195 -0.87 10.65 1.26
N HIS A 196 -1.40 11.29 2.29
CA HIS A 196 -1.74 10.65 3.56
C HIS A 196 -3.19 10.25 3.62
N ALA A 197 -3.46 9.24 4.44
CA ALA A 197 -4.76 9.00 4.99
C ALA A 197 -4.70 8.97 6.51
N ARG A 198 -5.73 9.48 7.15
CA ARG A 198 -5.90 9.45 8.59
C ARG A 198 -6.96 8.43 8.94
N VAL A 199 -6.57 7.41 9.68
CA VAL A 199 -7.50 6.43 10.24
C VAL A 199 -7.98 6.91 11.61
N SER A 200 -9.28 6.80 11.87
CA SER A 200 -9.88 7.14 13.17
C SER A 200 -11.09 6.26 13.48
N ASN A 201 -11.59 6.34 14.72
CA ASN A 201 -12.82 5.67 15.15
C ASN A 201 -12.84 4.16 14.84
N VAL A 202 -11.69 3.50 15.01
CA VAL A 202 -11.55 2.05 14.79
C VAL A 202 -12.22 1.32 15.96
N THR A 203 -13.31 0.62 15.64
CA THR A 203 -14.12 -0.13 16.59
C THR A 203 -14.34 -1.54 16.09
N TYR A 204 -14.57 -2.46 17.02
CA TYR A 204 -14.93 -3.83 16.72
C TYR A 204 -16.11 -4.29 17.57
N ALA A 205 -16.85 -5.27 17.09
CA ALA A 205 -17.86 -5.98 17.86
C ALA A 205 -17.90 -7.46 17.45
N PRO A 206 -18.25 -8.38 18.34
CA PRO A 206 -18.50 -9.77 17.97
C PRO A 206 -19.60 -9.87 16.89
N LEU A 207 -19.27 -10.52 15.79
CA LEU A 207 -20.26 -10.98 14.81
C LEU A 207 -20.87 -12.28 15.36
N ALA A 208 -22.19 -12.31 15.49
CA ALA A 208 -22.93 -13.38 16.12
C ALA A 208 -23.58 -14.33 15.11
N SER A 209 -23.66 -15.60 15.48
CA SER A 209 -24.46 -16.61 14.82
C SER A 209 -25.95 -16.37 15.04
N SER A 210 -26.79 -17.18 14.38
CA SER A 210 -28.24 -17.17 14.62
C SER A 210 -28.60 -17.48 16.08
N ALA A 211 -27.76 -18.26 16.78
CA ALA A 211 -27.90 -18.61 18.18
C ALA A 211 -27.23 -17.60 19.15
N GLY A 212 -26.67 -16.50 18.64
CA GLY A 212 -26.02 -15.46 19.45
C GLY A 212 -24.58 -15.76 19.85
N ALA A 213 -23.99 -16.87 19.37
CA ALA A 213 -22.60 -17.21 19.66
C ALA A 213 -21.63 -16.44 18.73
N PRO A 214 -20.46 -15.99 19.20
CA PRO A 214 -19.52 -15.25 18.37
C PRO A 214 -18.90 -16.15 17.30
N ILE A 215 -19.00 -15.74 16.03
CA ILE A 215 -18.46 -16.44 14.85
C ILE A 215 -17.46 -15.58 14.07
N GLY A 216 -17.27 -14.32 14.45
CA GLY A 216 -16.35 -13.43 13.77
C GLY A 216 -16.34 -12.04 14.36
N LEU A 217 -15.88 -11.06 13.58
CA LEU A 217 -15.77 -9.67 13.99
C LEU A 217 -16.52 -8.78 12.99
N ARG A 218 -17.32 -7.84 13.48
CA ARG A 218 -17.63 -6.63 12.74
C ARG A 218 -16.60 -5.56 13.10
N VAL A 219 -15.93 -4.99 12.12
CA VAL A 219 -14.99 -3.88 12.31
C VAL A 219 -15.47 -2.67 11.55
N SER A 220 -15.46 -1.52 12.21
CA SER A 220 -15.78 -0.22 11.61
C SER A 220 -14.64 0.74 11.84
N TYR A 221 -14.26 1.48 10.80
CA TYR A 221 -13.23 2.52 10.89
C TYR A 221 -13.52 3.65 9.92
N GLN A 222 -12.98 4.83 10.23
CA GLN A 222 -13.05 5.99 9.37
C GLN A 222 -11.70 6.27 8.75
N VAL A 223 -11.71 6.70 7.49
CA VAL A 223 -10.53 7.13 6.76
C VAL A 223 -10.79 8.48 6.11
N GLU A 224 -9.91 9.44 6.35
CA GLU A 224 -9.88 10.72 5.66
C GLU A 224 -8.61 10.84 4.83
N PHE A 225 -8.73 11.20 3.55
CA PHE A 225 -7.60 11.35 2.64
C PHE A 225 -7.19 12.82 2.49
N SER A 226 -5.89 13.09 2.53
CA SER A 226 -5.33 14.45 2.37
C SER A 226 -5.48 14.99 0.93
N ALA A 227 -5.49 14.10 -0.06
CA ALA A 227 -5.61 14.42 -1.48
C ALA A 227 -6.60 13.47 -2.15
N ALA A 228 -7.11 13.85 -3.33
CA ALA A 228 -7.92 12.96 -4.14
C ALA A 228 -7.01 11.98 -4.87
N GLY A 229 -7.39 10.71 -4.94
CA GLY A 229 -6.50 9.71 -5.54
C GLY A 229 -6.98 8.27 -5.38
N ARG A 230 -6.13 7.37 -5.86
CA ARG A 230 -6.32 5.93 -5.68
C ARG A 230 -5.64 5.50 -4.39
N TYR A 231 -6.40 4.86 -3.51
CA TYR A 231 -5.92 4.38 -2.23
C TYR A 231 -6.39 2.95 -2.01
N ASN A 232 -5.65 2.19 -1.20
CA ASN A 232 -6.05 0.86 -0.76
C ASN A 232 -6.12 0.82 0.77
N PRO A 233 -7.24 1.23 1.40
CA PRO A 233 -7.44 1.19 2.84
C PRO A 233 -7.73 -0.23 3.34
N GLY A 234 -7.02 -1.23 2.80
CA GLY A 234 -7.28 -2.65 3.03
C GLY A 234 -7.07 -3.05 4.48
N LEU A 235 -8.10 -3.67 5.07
CA LEU A 235 -8.06 -4.18 6.44
C LEU A 235 -7.45 -5.59 6.47
N ARG A 236 -6.50 -5.81 7.39
CA ARG A 236 -5.97 -7.13 7.72
C ARG A 236 -6.10 -7.37 9.22
N ILE A 237 -6.71 -8.49 9.58
CA ILE A 237 -6.83 -8.92 10.98
C ILE A 237 -6.31 -10.34 11.10
N PHE A 238 -5.51 -10.64 12.12
CA PHE A 238 -5.02 -11.99 12.37
C PHE A 238 -4.83 -12.22 13.87
N ALA A 239 -5.01 -13.47 14.30
CA ALA A 239 -4.71 -13.88 15.66
C ALA A 239 -3.19 -13.77 15.92
N PHE A 240 -2.82 -13.14 17.03
CA PHE A 240 -1.43 -12.98 17.44
C PHE A 240 -1.01 -14.15 18.35
N ASP A 241 0.08 -14.81 17.98
CA ASP A 241 0.72 -15.85 18.80
C ASP A 241 2.17 -15.44 19.05
N ALA A 242 2.50 -15.11 20.30
CA ALA A 242 3.84 -14.68 20.69
C ALA A 242 4.90 -15.79 20.50
N ALA A 243 4.49 -17.05 20.49
CA ALA A 243 5.38 -18.19 20.29
C ALA A 243 5.69 -18.46 18.81
N ASP A 244 4.97 -17.82 17.88
CA ASP A 244 5.06 -18.09 16.45
C ASP A 244 5.04 -16.78 15.66
N ALA A 245 6.22 -16.17 15.46
CA ALA A 245 6.37 -14.94 14.68
C ALA A 245 5.94 -15.09 13.20
N VAL A 246 5.75 -16.32 12.71
CA VAL A 246 5.26 -16.64 11.36
C VAL A 246 3.72 -16.77 11.34
N ALA A 247 3.05 -16.57 12.47
CA ALA A 247 1.61 -16.79 12.65
C ALA A 247 0.66 -15.89 11.85
N GLY A 248 1.15 -14.96 11.02
CA GLY A 248 0.35 -14.15 10.09
C GLY A 248 -0.32 -14.90 8.92
N ARG A 249 -0.56 -16.21 9.06
CA ARG A 249 -1.06 -17.11 8.01
C ARG A 249 -2.57 -17.37 8.01
N ASN A 250 -3.31 -17.02 9.08
CA ASN A 250 -4.77 -17.14 9.12
C ASN A 250 -5.39 -15.76 9.33
N PRO A 251 -5.46 -14.93 8.29
CA PRO A 251 -6.19 -13.69 8.40
C PRO A 251 -7.69 -13.98 8.62
N MET A 252 -8.40 -13.07 9.28
CA MET A 252 -9.82 -12.98 9.03
C MET A 252 -10.05 -12.38 7.65
N HIS A 253 -11.08 -12.84 6.95
CA HIS A 253 -11.47 -12.32 5.65
C HIS A 253 -12.88 -11.75 5.72
N ALA A 254 -13.14 -10.72 4.91
CA ALA A 254 -14.44 -10.09 4.84
C ALA A 254 -15.44 -11.01 4.10
N ILE A 255 -16.62 -11.15 4.67
CA ILE A 255 -17.78 -11.83 4.08
C ILE A 255 -18.88 -10.84 3.69
N ASP A 256 -18.88 -9.67 4.32
CA ASP A 256 -19.61 -8.48 3.91
C ASP A 256 -18.71 -7.26 4.12
N SER A 257 -18.84 -6.25 3.27
CA SER A 257 -18.12 -4.99 3.42
C SER A 257 -18.89 -3.84 2.78
N ARG A 258 -18.86 -2.70 3.45
CA ARG A 258 -19.59 -1.49 3.08
C ARG A 258 -18.71 -0.28 3.30
N VAL A 259 -18.90 0.74 2.46
CA VAL A 259 -18.24 2.04 2.60
C VAL A 259 -19.28 3.14 2.41
N ASP A 260 -19.20 4.18 3.23
CA ASP A 260 -20.05 5.37 3.14
C ASP A 260 -19.22 6.65 3.34
N PRO A 261 -19.27 7.64 2.43
CA PRO A 261 -19.94 7.59 1.13
C PRO A 261 -19.26 6.60 0.17
N MET A 262 -19.97 6.17 -0.88
CA MET A 262 -19.37 5.31 -1.90
C MET A 262 -18.31 6.10 -2.70
N PRO A 263 -17.04 5.63 -2.77
CA PRO A 263 -16.02 6.25 -3.61
C PRO A 263 -16.32 6.06 -5.11
N ARG A 264 -15.66 6.84 -5.96
CA ARG A 264 -15.90 6.82 -7.41
C ARG A 264 -15.17 5.64 -8.04
N GLU A 265 -15.85 4.80 -8.80
CA GLU A 265 -15.23 3.70 -9.57
C GLU A 265 -14.44 4.27 -10.76
N THR A 266 -13.20 3.82 -11.01
CA THR A 266 -12.44 4.27 -12.19
C THR A 266 -12.75 3.49 -13.46
N TYR A 267 -13.37 2.31 -13.31
CA TYR A 267 -13.76 1.42 -14.40
C TYR A 267 -15.14 0.85 -14.12
N GLU A 268 -15.91 0.53 -15.16
CA GLU A 268 -17.13 -0.25 -14.99
C GLU A 268 -16.76 -1.59 -14.33
N PRO A 269 -17.33 -1.94 -13.18
CA PRO A 269 -16.93 -3.12 -12.44
C PRO A 269 -17.22 -4.36 -13.26
N HIS A 270 -16.27 -5.29 -13.31
CA HIS A 270 -16.58 -6.64 -13.77
C HIS A 270 -17.78 -7.16 -12.95
N PRO A 271 -18.81 -7.78 -13.58
CA PRO A 271 -20.06 -8.15 -12.90
C PRO A 271 -19.89 -9.03 -11.66
N VAL A 272 -18.75 -9.74 -11.57
CA VAL A 272 -18.40 -10.65 -10.48
C VAL A 272 -17.77 -9.92 -9.28
N ALA A 273 -17.24 -8.70 -9.48
CA ALA A 273 -16.68 -7.88 -8.40
C ALA A 273 -17.80 -7.40 -7.46
N ARG A 274 -18.93 -6.91 -7.98
CA ARG A 274 -19.98 -6.28 -7.15
C ARG A 274 -20.56 -7.10 -6.00
N VAL A 275 -20.46 -8.44 -6.02
CA VAL A 275 -21.14 -9.31 -5.05
C VAL A 275 -20.25 -9.72 -3.87
N HIS A 276 -18.92 -9.63 -4.01
CA HIS A 276 -17.96 -9.98 -2.92
C HIS A 276 -16.78 -9.00 -2.80
N ALA A 277 -16.63 -8.09 -3.76
CA ALA A 277 -15.64 -7.03 -3.79
C ALA A 277 -16.29 -5.74 -3.30
N GLY A 278 -16.44 -5.57 -1.98
CA GLY A 278 -16.67 -4.23 -1.45
C GLY A 278 -15.45 -3.35 -1.72
N ALA A 279 -15.49 -2.10 -1.25
CA ALA A 279 -14.47 -1.08 -1.49
C ALA A 279 -13.06 -1.36 -0.93
N LEU A 280 -12.76 -2.61 -0.62
CA LEU A 280 -11.54 -3.16 -0.05
C LEU A 280 -11.01 -4.37 -0.84
N ASP A 281 -11.68 -4.78 -1.93
CA ASP A 281 -11.05 -5.69 -2.89
C ASP A 281 -9.94 -4.96 -3.61
N GLN A 282 -8.73 -5.53 -3.52
CA GLN A 282 -7.52 -5.03 -4.16
C GLN A 282 -7.63 -4.95 -5.69
N ARG A 283 -8.68 -5.54 -6.28
CA ARG A 283 -8.96 -5.51 -7.72
C ARG A 283 -9.87 -4.36 -8.17
N ALA A 284 -10.59 -3.72 -7.26
CA ALA A 284 -11.49 -2.63 -7.58
C ALA A 284 -10.76 -1.30 -7.42
N ASP A 285 -10.43 -0.65 -8.54
CA ASP A 285 -9.79 0.66 -8.55
C ASP A 285 -10.83 1.74 -8.18
N PHE A 286 -10.79 2.22 -6.93
CA PHE A 286 -11.60 3.34 -6.46
C PHE A 286 -10.79 4.65 -6.40
N LEU A 287 -11.44 5.76 -6.75
CA LEU A 287 -10.98 7.12 -6.50
C LEU A 287 -11.70 7.69 -5.28
N TYR A 288 -10.90 8.09 -4.31
CA TYR A 288 -11.36 8.77 -3.11
C TYR A 288 -11.15 10.27 -3.27
N ASP A 289 -12.10 11.05 -2.76
CA ASP A 289 -12.05 12.50 -2.74
C ASP A 289 -11.27 12.98 -1.51
N ALA A 290 -10.51 14.06 -1.68
CA ALA A 290 -9.79 14.70 -0.57
C ALA A 290 -10.77 15.18 0.51
N ARG A 291 -10.34 15.14 1.78
CA ARG A 291 -11.06 15.67 2.95
C ARG A 291 -12.48 15.11 3.15
N THR A 292 -12.76 13.97 2.52
CA THR A 292 -13.99 13.22 2.73
C THR A 292 -13.71 12.11 3.73
N VAL A 293 -14.56 12.01 4.76
CA VAL A 293 -14.48 10.94 5.75
C VAL A 293 -15.27 9.75 5.24
N TYR A 294 -14.56 8.66 4.92
CA TYR A 294 -15.13 7.39 4.50
C TYR A 294 -15.24 6.46 5.70
N THR A 295 -16.44 5.99 5.99
CA THR A 295 -16.70 4.97 7.02
C THR A 295 -16.74 3.60 6.36
N PHE A 296 -15.78 2.76 6.70
CA PHE A 296 -15.73 1.36 6.29
C PHE A 296 -16.34 0.49 7.39
N THR A 297 -17.17 -0.48 7.00
CA THR A 297 -17.69 -1.50 7.90
C THR A 297 -17.53 -2.87 7.24
N LEU A 298 -16.88 -3.80 7.93
CA LEU A 298 -16.65 -5.15 7.43
C LEU A 298 -17.11 -6.18 8.44
N ASP A 299 -17.75 -7.23 7.95
CA ASP A 299 -18.00 -8.46 8.69
C ASP A 299 -16.95 -9.48 8.29
N LEU A 300 -16.19 -9.93 9.25
CA LEU A 300 -15.01 -10.77 9.06
C LEU A 300 -15.17 -12.09 9.81
N VAL A 301 -14.71 -13.17 9.18
CA VAL A 301 -14.65 -14.51 9.78
C VAL A 301 -13.27 -15.13 9.50
N PRO A 302 -12.87 -16.18 10.24
CA PRO A 302 -11.62 -16.89 9.95
C PRO A 302 -11.53 -17.37 8.50
N ASP A 303 -10.34 -17.34 7.90
CA ASP A 303 -10.10 -17.73 6.49
C ASP A 303 -10.37 -19.19 6.14
N TYR A 304 -10.48 -20.07 7.14
CA TYR A 304 -10.92 -21.45 6.94
C TYR A 304 -12.44 -21.59 6.78
N ILE A 305 -13.20 -20.50 6.91
CA ILE A 305 -14.65 -20.47 6.70
C ILE A 305 -14.96 -19.97 5.29
N ALA A 306 -15.93 -20.60 4.65
CA ALA A 306 -16.58 -20.13 3.44
C ALA A 306 -18.08 -20.15 3.58
N PHE A 307 -18.75 -19.44 2.68
CA PHE A 307 -20.20 -19.48 2.56
C PHE A 307 -20.51 -19.90 1.13
N GLU A 308 -21.38 -20.89 0.99
CA GLU A 308 -21.96 -21.21 -0.32
C GLU A 308 -22.84 -20.05 -0.77
N ARG A 309 -22.78 -19.71 -2.07
CA ARG A 309 -23.40 -18.50 -2.65
C ARG A 309 -24.90 -18.36 -2.36
N ASP A 310 -25.58 -19.48 -2.13
CA ASP A 310 -27.04 -19.52 -2.07
C ASP A 310 -27.62 -19.90 -0.70
N LEU A 311 -26.80 -20.37 0.26
CA LEU A 311 -27.32 -21.06 1.45
C LEU A 311 -26.99 -20.43 2.80
N PHE A 312 -26.10 -19.42 2.89
CA PHE A 312 -25.59 -18.90 4.17
C PHE A 312 -25.03 -19.97 5.14
N THR A 313 -24.97 -21.24 4.73
CA THR A 313 -24.43 -22.34 5.51
C THR A 313 -22.92 -22.20 5.52
N PRO A 314 -22.30 -22.09 6.70
CA PRO A 314 -20.86 -22.02 6.80
C PRO A 314 -20.23 -23.35 6.37
N CYS A 315 -19.19 -23.25 5.57
CA CYS A 315 -18.40 -24.33 5.03
C CYS A 315 -16.99 -24.21 5.62
N ILE A 316 -16.48 -25.27 6.25
CA ILE A 316 -15.19 -25.27 6.93
C ILE A 316 -14.18 -26.01 6.05
N SER A 317 -13.20 -25.27 5.51
CA SER A 317 -12.14 -25.81 4.66
C SER A 317 -10.88 -26.08 5.46
N ARG A 318 -10.64 -27.35 5.76
CA ARG A 318 -9.38 -27.82 6.38
C ARG A 318 -8.27 -28.09 5.37
N HIS A 319 -8.64 -28.42 4.13
CA HIS A 319 -7.72 -28.88 3.08
C HIS A 319 -6.59 -27.87 2.77
N ARG A 320 -6.81 -26.57 2.98
CA ARG A 320 -5.77 -25.52 2.84
C ARG A 320 -4.57 -25.75 3.75
N PHE A 321 -4.77 -26.36 4.91
CA PHE A 321 -3.73 -26.58 5.92
C PHE A 321 -3.16 -28.00 5.87
N GLU A 322 -3.74 -28.91 5.07
CA GLU A 322 -3.34 -30.31 5.02
C GLU A 322 -2.14 -30.58 4.09
N ARG A 323 -1.86 -29.66 3.16
CA ARG A 323 -0.77 -29.81 2.17
C ARG A 323 0.64 -29.68 2.76
N ASP A 324 0.76 -29.07 3.94
CA ASP A 324 2.02 -28.83 4.63
C ASP A 324 1.90 -29.32 6.08
N ARG A 325 2.78 -30.24 6.48
CA ARG A 325 2.80 -30.81 7.84
C ARG A 325 2.89 -29.72 8.91
N GLN A 326 3.71 -28.70 8.69
CA GLN A 326 3.89 -27.61 9.63
C GLN A 326 2.61 -26.78 9.72
N ALA A 327 1.98 -26.46 8.58
CA ALA A 327 0.70 -25.75 8.55
C ALA A 327 -0.41 -26.52 9.28
N ARG A 328 -0.44 -27.85 9.14
CA ARG A 328 -1.39 -28.72 9.83
C ARG A 328 -1.20 -28.73 11.35
N GLU A 329 0.05 -28.83 11.83
CA GLU A 329 0.37 -28.80 13.26
C GLU A 329 0.01 -27.43 13.87
N ILE A 330 0.30 -26.34 13.17
CA ILE A 330 -0.08 -24.98 13.57
C ILE A 330 -1.61 -24.85 13.64
N PHE A 331 -2.33 -25.28 12.60
CA PHE A 331 -3.79 -25.20 12.56
C PHE A 331 -4.43 -26.03 13.68
N ALA A 332 -3.97 -27.26 13.91
CA ALA A 332 -4.47 -28.10 15.01
C ALA A 332 -4.25 -27.46 16.39
N ARG A 333 -3.07 -26.87 16.63
CA ARG A 333 -2.77 -26.14 17.87
C ARG A 333 -3.70 -24.95 18.08
N ARG A 334 -4.05 -24.23 17.00
CA ARG A 334 -4.97 -23.09 17.06
C ARG A 334 -6.41 -23.50 17.33
N LEU A 335 -6.88 -24.56 16.68
CA LEU A 335 -8.21 -25.12 16.95
C LEU A 335 -8.33 -25.68 18.37
N ALA A 336 -7.22 -26.11 18.98
CA ALA A 336 -7.17 -26.47 20.40
C ALA A 336 -7.16 -25.26 21.34
N ASN A 337 -6.87 -24.05 20.84
CA ASN A 337 -6.91 -22.83 21.64
C ASN A 337 -8.33 -22.28 21.73
N GLU A 338 -8.96 -22.57 22.87
CA GLU A 338 -10.31 -22.11 23.20
C GLU A 338 -10.31 -20.83 24.05
N SER A 339 -9.14 -20.39 24.50
CA SER A 339 -8.98 -19.24 25.37
C SER A 339 -9.09 -17.92 24.60
N GLU A 340 -9.30 -16.83 25.34
CA GLU A 340 -9.25 -15.48 24.80
C GLU A 340 -7.88 -15.20 24.16
N THR A 341 -7.87 -14.62 22.97
CA THR A 341 -6.69 -14.39 22.13
C THR A 341 -6.63 -12.93 21.70
N GLU A 342 -5.41 -12.39 21.57
CA GLU A 342 -5.17 -11.06 21.00
C GLU A 342 -5.25 -11.13 19.47
N TYR A 343 -5.94 -10.18 18.84
CA TYR A 343 -5.90 -10.02 17.38
C TYR A 343 -5.20 -8.70 17.02
N ARG A 344 -4.36 -8.76 15.99
CA ARG A 344 -3.72 -7.58 15.40
C ARG A 344 -4.57 -7.06 14.27
N VAL A 345 -4.70 -5.74 14.22
CA VAL A 345 -5.47 -5.01 13.22
C VAL A 345 -4.52 -4.10 12.47
N SER A 346 -4.43 -4.25 11.15
CA SER A 346 -3.61 -3.40 10.29
C SER A 346 -4.48 -2.85 9.17
N ILE A 347 -4.43 -1.54 8.93
CA ILE A 347 -5.10 -0.91 7.78
C ILE A 347 -4.00 -0.41 6.83
N GLY A 348 -3.87 -1.10 5.71
CA GLY A 348 -2.79 -0.94 4.74
C GLY A 348 -2.75 0.43 4.10
N GLY A 349 -1.56 0.85 3.67
CA GLY A 349 -1.31 2.14 3.02
C GLY A 349 -1.44 3.37 3.93
N GLN A 350 -1.75 3.18 5.21
CA GLN A 350 -2.22 4.27 6.10
C GLN A 350 -1.65 4.19 7.52
N ALA A 351 -0.62 3.35 7.71
CA ALA A 351 0.16 3.17 8.94
C ALA A 351 -0.64 2.88 10.22
N PHE A 352 -1.93 2.53 10.16
CA PHE A 352 -2.68 2.19 11.38
C PHE A 352 -2.38 0.75 11.81
N GLU A 353 -1.95 0.60 13.06
CA GLU A 353 -1.76 -0.67 13.75
C GLU A 353 -2.56 -0.66 15.07
N GLY A 354 -3.35 -1.70 15.28
CA GLY A 354 -4.26 -1.82 16.41
C GLY A 354 -4.24 -3.20 17.06
N ARG A 355 -4.79 -3.29 18.27
CA ARG A 355 -4.98 -4.55 18.99
C ARG A 355 -6.41 -4.69 19.50
N ILE A 356 -6.97 -5.86 19.27
CA ILE A 356 -8.18 -6.33 19.93
C ILE A 356 -7.73 -7.25 21.05
N GLU A 357 -7.98 -6.84 22.29
CA GLU A 357 -7.63 -7.62 23.47
C GLU A 357 -8.81 -8.55 23.83
N ARG A 358 -8.49 -9.77 24.27
CA ARG A 358 -9.43 -10.69 24.90
C ARG A 358 -10.62 -11.15 24.02
N PHE A 359 -10.40 -11.40 22.73
CA PHE A 359 -11.45 -11.92 21.84
C PHE A 359 -11.45 -13.46 21.82
N PRO A 360 -12.56 -14.16 21.54
CA PRO A 360 -12.54 -15.62 21.40
C PRO A 360 -11.43 -16.13 20.46
N GLY A 361 -10.69 -17.13 20.93
CA GLY A 361 -9.67 -17.83 20.14
C GLY A 361 -10.27 -18.66 19.00
N GLU A 362 -9.41 -19.07 18.07
CA GLU A 362 -9.83 -19.79 16.86
C GLU A 362 -10.59 -21.09 17.16
N GLY A 363 -10.24 -21.83 18.22
CA GLY A 363 -10.95 -23.05 18.63
C GLY A 363 -12.39 -22.79 19.07
N THR A 364 -12.63 -21.66 19.75
CA THR A 364 -13.98 -21.26 20.16
C THR A 364 -14.82 -20.82 18.96
N LEU A 365 -14.25 -20.01 18.05
CA LEU A 365 -14.94 -19.63 16.82
C LEU A 365 -15.29 -20.85 15.96
N TYR A 366 -14.34 -21.78 15.80
CA TYR A 366 -14.52 -23.02 15.06
C TYR A 366 -15.71 -23.86 15.59
N ARG A 367 -15.80 -24.05 16.90
CA ARG A 367 -16.94 -24.77 17.51
C ARG A 367 -18.26 -24.04 17.35
N ASN A 368 -18.24 -22.71 17.44
CA ASN A 368 -19.45 -21.92 17.24
C ASN A 368 -19.97 -22.05 15.80
N PHE A 369 -19.07 -22.13 14.80
CA PHE A 369 -19.47 -22.46 13.43
C PHE A 369 -20.06 -23.86 13.29
N LEU A 370 -19.46 -24.88 13.92
CA LEU A 370 -20.05 -26.23 13.94
C LEU A 370 -21.45 -26.23 14.57
N ALA A 371 -21.62 -25.51 15.67
CA ALA A 371 -22.91 -25.38 16.35
C ALA A 371 -23.95 -24.63 15.51
N ASP A 372 -23.53 -23.69 14.66
CA ASP A 372 -24.37 -22.97 13.69
C ASP A 372 -24.62 -23.77 12.39
N GLY A 373 -24.31 -25.08 12.40
CA GLY A 373 -24.58 -25.99 11.28
C GLY A 373 -23.46 -26.09 10.25
N GLY A 374 -22.27 -25.58 10.57
CA GLY A 374 -21.10 -25.65 9.71
C GLY A 374 -20.64 -27.08 9.42
N ARG A 375 -20.22 -27.33 8.17
CA ARG A 375 -19.77 -28.66 7.71
C ARG A 375 -18.40 -28.59 7.07
N ASP A 376 -17.64 -29.67 7.16
CA ASP A 376 -16.37 -29.78 6.45
C ASP A 376 -16.59 -29.88 4.94
N CYS A 377 -15.74 -29.21 4.16
CA CYS A 377 -15.79 -29.19 2.70
C CYS A 377 -14.43 -29.58 2.11
N GLU A 378 -14.43 -30.33 1.01
CA GLU A 378 -13.20 -30.81 0.37
C GLU A 378 -12.38 -29.69 -0.28
N ASP A 379 -13.00 -28.61 -0.79
CA ASP A 379 -12.29 -27.48 -1.38
C ASP A 379 -13.07 -26.15 -1.28
N LEU A 380 -12.34 -25.04 -1.08
CA LEU A 380 -12.89 -23.68 -1.23
C LEU A 380 -13.22 -23.39 -2.70
N PRO A 381 -14.31 -22.65 -3.01
CA PRO A 381 -14.65 -22.28 -4.39
C PRO A 381 -13.48 -21.63 -5.14
N ALA A 382 -13.28 -21.98 -6.41
CA ALA A 382 -12.17 -21.47 -7.23
C ALA A 382 -12.14 -19.93 -7.35
N SER A 383 -13.27 -19.24 -7.13
CA SER A 383 -13.32 -17.78 -7.05
C SER A 383 -12.60 -17.19 -5.83
N ARG A 384 -11.98 -18.03 -4.99
CA ARG A 384 -11.18 -17.67 -3.82
C ARG A 384 -9.72 -18.16 -3.90
N ARG A 385 -9.27 -18.72 -5.03
CA ARG A 385 -7.86 -19.10 -5.26
C ARG A 385 -7.04 -17.94 -5.82
#